data_AF-A0A554P8Q0-F1
#
_entry.id   AF-A0A554P8Q0-F1
#
_cell.length_a   1.000
_cell.length_b   1.000
_cell.length_c   1.000
_cell.angle_alpha   90.00
_cell.angle_beta   90.00
_cell.angle_gamma   90.00
#
_symmetry.space_group_name_H-M   'P 1'
#
loop_
_entity.id
_entity.type
_entity.pdbx_description
1 polymer ?
#
loop_
_entity_poly.entity_id
_entity_poly.type
_entity_poly.pdbx_seq_one_letter_code
_entity_poly.pdbx_strand_id
1 'polypeptide(L)'
;MSNDDFKPREPFSIDWLRPYNLGPSDEHLHAMGQFIVNYSAVEWQISELFAFFLKMPVSESQKLSVEANISMAGMIRYVQGRIADSKISDQQAADDLLLTLKTFDAVSALRHKIVHWQWGLNEGPTATLTDLIKPKNSKKSNATLKIDELRDQCLKLMRILQAISMNGQIIRGIRTRAQILEIHKDTSPEKLFRP
;
A
#
# COMPACT_ATOMS: atom_id res chain seq x y z
N MET A 1 -31.94 -21.06 6.62
CA MET A 1 -31.81 -20.22 5.41
C MET A 1 -31.71 -21.18 4.25
N SER A 2 -32.68 -21.15 3.32
CA SER A 2 -32.74 -22.08 2.18
C SER A 2 -31.64 -21.76 1.17
N ASN A 3 -31.11 -22.79 0.52
CA ASN A 3 -30.08 -22.71 -0.52
C ASN A 3 -30.62 -22.23 -1.89
N ASP A 4 -31.82 -21.65 -1.93
CA ASP A 4 -32.57 -21.43 -3.18
C ASP A 4 -32.26 -20.09 -3.89
N ASP A 5 -31.44 -19.22 -3.30
CA ASP A 5 -31.06 -17.94 -3.91
C ASP A 5 -29.68 -17.96 -4.61
N PHE A 6 -28.98 -19.10 -4.61
CA PHE A 6 -27.70 -19.21 -5.32
C PHE A 6 -27.92 -19.59 -6.79
N LYS A 7 -27.91 -18.58 -7.67
CA LYS A 7 -27.77 -18.79 -9.11
C LYS A 7 -26.27 -18.67 -9.47
N PRO A 8 -25.57 -19.79 -9.75
CA PRO A 8 -24.20 -19.71 -10.24
C PRO A 8 -24.18 -18.89 -11.54
N ARG A 9 -23.17 -18.03 -11.67
CA ARG A 9 -22.98 -17.22 -12.87
C ARG A 9 -22.77 -18.15 -14.07
N GLU A 10 -23.30 -17.75 -15.23
CA GLU A 10 -23.03 -18.42 -16.50
C GLU A 10 -21.51 -18.56 -16.72
N PRO A 11 -21.03 -19.63 -17.39
CA PRO A 11 -19.61 -19.83 -17.68
C PRO A 11 -19.00 -18.59 -18.36
N PHE A 12 -17.71 -18.36 -18.12
CA PHE A 12 -16.91 -17.26 -18.67
C PHE A 12 -17.24 -16.96 -20.14
N SER A 13 -18.09 -15.96 -20.40
CA SER A 13 -18.44 -15.53 -21.74
C SER A 13 -17.66 -14.26 -22.06
N ILE A 14 -16.95 -14.25 -23.20
CA ILE A 14 -16.30 -13.03 -23.68
C ILE A 14 -17.38 -11.99 -24.01
N ASP A 15 -17.45 -10.90 -23.26
CA ASP A 15 -18.19 -9.70 -23.63
C ASP A 15 -17.42 -8.93 -24.72
N TRP A 16 -17.72 -9.27 -25.98
CA TRP A 16 -17.10 -8.64 -27.16
C TRP A 16 -17.42 -7.15 -27.30
N LEU A 17 -18.40 -6.62 -26.56
CA LEU A 17 -18.73 -5.19 -26.53
C LEU A 17 -17.90 -4.45 -25.47
N ARG A 18 -17.37 -5.16 -24.47
CA ARG A 18 -16.47 -4.64 -23.44
C ARG A 18 -15.20 -5.49 -23.37
N PRO A 19 -14.36 -5.46 -24.42
CA PRO A 19 -13.20 -6.35 -24.55
C PRO A 19 -12.16 -6.22 -23.42
N TYR A 20 -12.23 -5.16 -22.62
CA TYR A 20 -11.35 -4.94 -21.46
C TYR A 20 -11.91 -5.47 -20.13
N ASN A 21 -13.24 -5.61 -20.01
CA ASN A 21 -13.91 -6.06 -18.78
C ASN A 21 -14.25 -7.56 -18.85
N LEU A 22 -13.29 -8.36 -19.31
CA LEU A 22 -13.41 -9.81 -19.45
C LEU A 22 -12.77 -10.49 -18.24
N GLY A 23 -13.53 -11.27 -17.45
CA GLY A 23 -13.02 -11.78 -16.17
C GLY A 23 -14.08 -12.40 -15.25
N PRO A 24 -13.69 -13.25 -14.26
CA PRO A 24 -14.55 -13.56 -13.12
C PRO A 24 -14.89 -12.29 -12.32
N SER A 25 -15.91 -12.32 -11.46
CA SER A 25 -16.51 -11.13 -10.85
C SER A 25 -15.49 -10.15 -10.23
N ASP A 26 -15.65 -8.89 -10.63
CA ASP A 26 -14.76 -7.72 -10.62
C ASP A 26 -14.05 -7.39 -9.29
N GLU A 27 -14.66 -7.68 -8.13
CA GLU A 27 -14.27 -7.00 -6.89
C GLU A 27 -12.90 -7.43 -6.32
N HIS A 28 -12.52 -8.70 -6.44
CA HIS A 28 -11.20 -9.17 -5.98
C HIS A 28 -10.07 -8.70 -6.90
N LEU A 29 -10.28 -8.76 -8.22
CA LEU A 29 -9.32 -8.26 -9.20
C LEU A 29 -9.16 -6.75 -9.08
N HIS A 30 -10.27 -6.03 -8.93
CA HIS A 30 -10.27 -4.61 -8.64
C HIS A 30 -9.54 -4.29 -7.34
N ALA A 31 -9.80 -5.03 -6.25
CA ALA A 31 -9.11 -4.83 -4.99
C ALA A 31 -7.61 -5.14 -5.06
N MET A 32 -7.19 -6.15 -5.84
CA MET A 32 -5.77 -6.43 -6.09
C MET A 32 -5.12 -5.28 -6.88
N GLY A 33 -5.78 -4.81 -7.94
CA GLY A 33 -5.33 -3.65 -8.72
C GLY A 33 -5.20 -2.41 -7.85
N GLN A 34 -6.24 -2.13 -7.05
CA GLN A 34 -6.26 -1.01 -6.10
C GLN A 34 -5.14 -1.12 -5.06
N PHE A 35 -4.88 -2.33 -4.55
CA PHE A 35 -3.76 -2.56 -3.64
C PHE A 35 -2.43 -2.18 -4.28
N ILE A 36 -2.17 -2.63 -5.52
CA ILE A 36 -0.92 -2.34 -6.22
C ILE A 36 -0.77 -0.84 -6.51
N VAL A 37 -1.85 -0.17 -6.94
CA VAL A 37 -1.84 1.28 -7.18
C VAL A 37 -1.58 2.04 -5.87
N ASN A 38 -2.29 1.71 -4.78
CA ASN A 38 -2.09 2.35 -3.47
C ASN A 38 -0.68 2.11 -2.95
N TYR A 39 -0.15 0.90 -3.11
CA TYR A 39 1.20 0.54 -2.71
C TYR A 39 2.23 1.38 -3.48
N SER A 40 2.07 1.50 -4.81
CA SER A 40 2.95 2.31 -5.65
C SER A 40 2.88 3.81 -5.30
N ALA A 41 1.70 4.33 -4.94
CA ALA A 41 1.57 5.70 -4.47
C ALA A 41 2.35 5.96 -3.17
N VAL A 42 2.34 5.00 -2.24
CA VAL A 42 3.16 5.08 -1.02
C VAL A 42 4.66 5.03 -1.34
N GLU A 43 5.09 4.12 -2.23
CA GLU A 43 6.48 4.04 -2.69
C GLU A 43 6.97 5.35 -3.32
N TRP A 44 6.10 6.03 -4.07
CA TRP A 44 6.40 7.34 -4.63
C TRP A 44 6.64 8.39 -3.54
N GLN A 45 5.78 8.47 -2.52
CA GLN A 45 5.97 9.40 -1.40
C GLN A 45 7.25 9.11 -0.60
N ILE A 46 7.61 7.84 -0.41
CA ILE A 46 8.87 7.45 0.23
C ILE A 46 10.06 7.89 -0.62
N SER A 47 9.97 7.73 -1.95
CA SER A 47 11.01 8.18 -2.89
C SER A 47 11.21 9.70 -2.82
N GLU A 48 10.13 10.48 -2.69
CA GLU A 48 10.22 11.93 -2.49
C GLU A 48 10.89 12.31 -1.16
N LEU A 49 10.60 11.58 -0.07
CA LEU A 49 11.28 11.78 1.22
C LEU A 49 12.77 11.42 1.12
N PHE A 50 13.09 10.32 0.45
CA PHE A 50 14.46 9.91 0.19
C PHE A 50 15.24 10.98 -0.58
N ALA A 51 14.68 11.48 -1.67
CA ALA A 51 15.24 12.58 -2.46
C ALA A 51 15.45 13.85 -1.62
N PHE A 52 14.45 14.21 -0.80
CA PHE A 52 14.54 15.35 0.11
C PHE A 52 15.72 15.23 1.07
N PHE A 53 15.91 14.08 1.71
CA PHE A 53 17.01 13.88 2.65
C PHE A 53 18.39 13.83 1.97
N LEU A 54 18.45 13.35 0.73
CA LEU A 54 19.64 13.43 -0.12
C LEU A 54 19.90 14.83 -0.68
N LYS A 55 18.93 15.75 -0.55
CA LYS A 55 18.98 17.12 -1.10
C LYS A 55 19.19 17.14 -2.61
N MET A 56 18.48 16.27 -3.32
CA MET A 56 18.55 16.19 -4.79
C MET A 56 17.15 16.07 -5.40
N PRO A 57 16.99 16.37 -6.69
CA PRO A 57 15.74 16.13 -7.42
C PRO A 57 15.32 14.66 -7.36
N VAL A 58 14.00 14.42 -7.37
CA VAL A 58 13.43 13.05 -7.30
C VAL A 58 13.97 12.17 -8.43
N SER A 59 14.02 12.68 -9.66
CA SER A 59 14.53 11.94 -10.83
C SER A 59 15.98 11.49 -10.66
N GLU A 60 16.84 12.36 -10.12
CA GLU A 60 18.25 12.03 -9.85
C GLU A 60 18.39 11.00 -8.73
N SER A 61 17.60 11.13 -7.65
CA SER A 61 17.61 10.16 -6.54
C SER A 61 17.14 8.78 -6.97
N GLN A 62 16.17 8.72 -7.90
CA GLN A 62 15.67 7.46 -8.46
C GLN A 62 16.73 6.81 -9.34
N LYS A 63 17.38 7.58 -10.21
CA LYS A 63 18.51 7.10 -11.01
C LYS A 63 19.62 6.55 -10.12
N LEU A 64 20.02 7.29 -9.09
CA LEU A 64 21.03 6.85 -8.12
C LEU A 64 20.61 5.54 -7.45
N SER A 65 19.34 5.42 -7.07
CA SER A 65 18.83 4.22 -6.40
C SER A 65 18.85 3.00 -7.31
N VAL A 66 18.57 3.15 -8.59
CA VAL A 66 18.71 2.08 -9.59
C VAL A 66 20.18 1.71 -9.78
N GLU A 67 21.05 2.70 -10.00
CA GLU A 67 22.49 2.49 -10.25
C GLU A 67 23.22 1.87 -9.05
N ALA A 68 22.85 2.29 -7.83
CA ALA A 68 23.41 1.77 -6.58
C ALA A 68 22.65 0.55 -6.03
N ASN A 69 21.66 0.03 -6.77
CA ASN A 69 20.83 -1.11 -6.37
C ASN A 69 20.19 -0.96 -4.97
N ILE A 70 19.73 0.26 -4.66
CA ILE A 70 19.03 0.59 -3.42
C ILE A 70 17.57 0.17 -3.57
N SER A 71 17.18 -0.87 -2.83
CA SER A 71 15.79 -1.31 -2.77
C SER A 71 14.90 -0.32 -2.01
N MET A 72 13.58 -0.44 -2.15
CA MET A 72 12.61 0.32 -1.35
C MET A 72 12.87 0.18 0.16
N ALA A 73 13.19 -1.03 0.63
CA ALA A 73 13.58 -1.26 2.03
C ALA A 73 14.90 -0.55 2.41
N GLY A 74 15.83 -0.39 1.45
CA GLY A 74 17.02 0.44 1.60
C GLY A 74 16.67 1.92 1.77
N MET A 75 15.79 2.45 0.91
CA MET A 75 15.31 3.83 0.99
C MET A 75 14.60 4.10 2.32
N ILE A 76 13.70 3.21 2.75
CA ILE A 76 12.98 3.32 4.03
C ILE A 76 13.97 3.42 5.20
N ARG A 77 14.95 2.50 5.27
CA ARG A 77 15.98 2.53 6.32
C ARG A 77 16.80 3.82 6.31
N TYR A 78 17.16 4.31 5.12
CA TYR A 78 17.86 5.59 5.00
C TYR A 78 17.00 6.73 5.53
N VAL A 79 15.74 6.84 5.09
CA VAL A 79 14.79 7.87 5.54
C VAL A 79 14.60 7.80 7.06
N GLN A 80 14.41 6.61 7.63
CA GLN A 80 14.29 6.40 9.08
C GLN A 80 15.54 6.91 9.84
N GLY A 81 16.74 6.56 9.36
CA GLY A 81 17.99 7.03 9.96
C GLY A 81 18.11 8.56 9.90
N ARG A 82 17.77 9.16 8.75
CA ARG A 82 17.82 10.63 8.59
C ARG A 82 16.81 11.35 9.48
N ILE A 83 15.60 10.80 9.67
CA ILE A 83 14.61 11.35 10.60
C ILE A 83 15.17 11.28 12.04
N ALA A 84 15.69 10.13 12.46
CA ALA A 84 16.21 9.93 13.81
C ALA A 84 17.43 10.83 14.13
N ASP A 85 18.31 11.05 13.15
CA ASP A 85 19.52 11.87 13.32
C ASP A 85 19.25 13.37 13.21
N SER A 86 18.13 13.76 12.61
CA SER A 86 17.83 15.15 12.33
C SER A 86 17.21 15.86 13.54
N LYS A 87 17.66 17.07 13.83
CA LYS A 87 16.99 18.00 14.77
C LYS A 87 15.76 18.60 14.10
N ILE A 88 14.76 17.77 13.81
CA ILE A 88 13.46 18.21 13.29
C ILE A 88 12.78 19.07 14.36
N SER A 89 12.18 20.19 13.95
CA SER A 89 11.52 21.12 14.87
C SER A 89 10.27 20.52 15.55
N ASP A 90 9.55 19.65 14.84
CA ASP A 90 8.37 18.94 15.32
C ASP A 90 8.69 17.46 15.55
N GLN A 91 9.03 17.12 16.80
CA GLN A 91 9.36 15.74 17.18
C GLN A 91 8.16 14.79 17.00
N GLN A 92 6.93 15.28 17.18
CA GLN A 92 5.74 14.46 17.04
C GLN A 92 5.54 14.02 15.58
N ALA A 93 5.78 14.91 14.62
CA ALA A 93 5.76 14.57 13.21
C ALA A 93 6.85 13.55 12.82
N ALA A 94 8.03 13.64 13.45
CA ALA A 94 9.10 12.66 13.27
C ALA A 94 8.68 11.27 13.77
N ASP A 95 8.14 11.20 14.99
CA ASP A 95 7.69 9.96 15.62
C ASP A 95 6.52 9.31 14.85
N ASP A 96 5.54 10.12 14.45
CA ASP A 96 4.39 9.69 13.65
C ASP A 96 4.85 9.14 12.28
N LEU A 97 5.83 9.78 11.63
CA LEU A 97 6.38 9.32 10.36
C LEU A 97 7.19 8.02 10.51
N LEU A 98 8.00 7.88 11.56
CA LEU A 98 8.73 6.64 11.85
C LEU A 98 7.78 5.46 12.07
N LEU A 99 6.72 5.67 12.85
CA LEU A 99 5.65 4.68 13.05
C LEU A 99 4.99 4.29 11.72
N THR A 100 4.71 5.28 10.88
CA THR A 100 4.08 5.08 9.58
C THR A 100 4.95 4.25 8.65
N LEU A 101 6.25 4.55 8.56
CA LEU A 101 7.21 3.78 7.75
C LEU A 101 7.32 2.32 8.23
N LYS A 102 7.38 2.11 9.55
CA LYS A 102 7.36 0.75 10.13
C LYS A 102 6.07 -0.01 9.80
N THR A 103 4.94 0.70 9.74
CA THR A 103 3.65 0.09 9.39
C THR A 103 3.62 -0.31 7.91
N PHE A 104 4.23 0.49 7.02
CA PHE A 104 4.34 0.16 5.60
C PHE A 104 5.22 -1.08 5.35
N ASP A 105 6.34 -1.21 6.06
CA ASP A 105 7.20 -2.40 5.97
C ASP A 105 6.41 -3.70 6.23
N ALA A 106 5.48 -3.68 7.19
CA ALA A 106 4.63 -4.84 7.47
C ALA A 106 3.65 -5.18 6.33
N VAL A 107 3.15 -4.18 5.60
CA VAL A 107 2.24 -4.36 4.46
C VAL A 107 3.00 -4.80 3.20
N SER A 108 4.27 -4.44 3.06
CA SER A 108 5.12 -4.83 1.91
C SER A 108 5.22 -6.34 1.68
N ALA A 109 5.15 -7.13 2.77
CA ALA A 109 5.15 -8.59 2.67
C ALA A 109 3.94 -9.14 1.90
N LEU A 110 2.79 -8.45 1.93
CA LEU A 110 1.60 -8.83 1.18
C LEU A 110 1.74 -8.54 -0.32
N ARG A 111 2.45 -7.47 -0.69
CA ARG A 111 2.72 -7.13 -2.10
C ARG A 111 3.44 -8.26 -2.83
N HIS A 112 4.44 -8.88 -2.20
CA HIS A 112 5.12 -10.04 -2.80
C HIS A 112 4.18 -11.23 -3.03
N LYS A 113 3.23 -11.45 -2.14
CA LYS A 113 2.21 -12.48 -2.34
C LYS A 113 1.35 -12.14 -3.56
N ILE A 114 0.83 -10.90 -3.63
CA ILE A 114 -0.06 -10.43 -4.71
C ILE A 114 0.63 -10.50 -6.09
N VAL A 115 1.89 -10.07 -6.21
CA VAL A 115 2.56 -9.92 -7.50
C VAL A 115 3.18 -11.23 -8.03
N HIS A 116 3.61 -12.13 -7.15
CA HIS A 116 4.43 -13.29 -7.55
C HIS A 116 3.73 -14.64 -7.46
N TRP A 117 2.48 -14.71 -7.02
CA TRP A 117 1.76 -15.97 -6.89
C TRP A 117 0.86 -16.26 -8.08
N GLN A 118 0.73 -17.56 -8.38
CA GLN A 118 -0.20 -18.05 -9.40
C GLN A 118 -1.58 -18.17 -8.75
N TRP A 119 -2.43 -17.18 -8.98
CA TRP A 119 -3.71 -17.10 -8.30
C TRP A 119 -4.78 -17.97 -8.96
N GLY A 120 -5.32 -18.93 -8.21
CA GLY A 120 -6.62 -19.52 -8.47
C GLY A 120 -7.71 -18.53 -8.04
N LEU A 121 -8.56 -18.11 -8.98
CA LEU A 121 -9.66 -17.17 -8.75
C LEU A 121 -10.98 -17.95 -8.60
N ASN A 122 -11.70 -17.72 -7.51
CA ASN A 122 -13.09 -18.15 -7.33
C ASN A 122 -14.01 -16.93 -7.14
N GLU A 123 -15.33 -17.11 -7.28
CA GLU A 123 -16.33 -16.03 -7.21
C GLU A 123 -17.18 -16.09 -5.91
N GLY A 124 -17.80 -14.97 -5.56
CA GLY A 124 -18.77 -14.84 -4.45
C GLY A 124 -18.22 -14.19 -3.17
N PRO A 125 -19.07 -13.99 -2.13
CA PRO A 125 -18.68 -13.33 -0.86
C PRO A 125 -17.58 -14.09 -0.09
N THR A 126 -17.45 -15.38 -0.35
CA THR A 126 -16.41 -16.25 0.21
C THR A 126 -15.27 -16.46 -0.76
N ALA A 127 -15.12 -15.60 -1.78
CA ALA A 127 -14.00 -15.70 -2.70
C ALA A 127 -12.67 -15.50 -1.98
N THR A 128 -11.68 -16.21 -2.48
CA THR A 128 -10.37 -16.42 -1.89
C THR A 128 -9.35 -16.54 -3.02
N LEU A 129 -8.30 -15.75 -2.94
CA LEU A 129 -7.15 -15.92 -3.82
C LEU A 129 -6.28 -17.06 -3.27
N THR A 130 -6.06 -18.10 -4.09
CA THR A 130 -5.31 -19.29 -3.70
C THR A 130 -4.00 -19.35 -4.46
N ASP A 131 -2.86 -19.45 -3.77
CA ASP A 131 -1.58 -19.74 -4.42
C ASP A 131 -1.55 -21.17 -4.95
N LEU A 132 -1.42 -21.33 -6.26
CA LEU A 132 -1.34 -22.63 -6.95
C LEU A 132 0.09 -23.18 -7.02
N ILE A 133 1.09 -22.44 -6.53
CA ILE A 133 2.47 -22.94 -6.46
C ILE A 133 2.51 -24.10 -5.45
N LYS A 134 2.95 -25.28 -5.92
CA LYS A 134 3.12 -26.46 -5.05
C LYS A 134 4.00 -26.09 -3.85
N PRO A 135 3.47 -26.13 -2.62
CA PRO A 135 4.23 -25.67 -1.48
C PRO A 135 5.41 -26.62 -1.23
N LYS A 136 6.58 -26.04 -0.92
CA LYS A 136 7.78 -26.81 -0.55
C LYS A 136 7.60 -27.63 0.73
N ASN A 137 6.52 -27.41 1.48
CA ASN A 137 6.24 -28.08 2.74
C ASN A 137 4.72 -28.34 2.87
N SER A 138 4.33 -29.55 3.28
CA SER A 138 2.92 -29.98 3.35
C SER A 138 2.05 -29.17 4.31
N LYS A 139 2.68 -28.45 5.26
CA LYS A 139 2.01 -27.54 6.20
C LYS A 139 1.75 -26.12 5.68
N LYS A 140 2.24 -25.77 4.48
CA LYS A 140 1.99 -24.47 3.82
C LYS A 140 1.02 -24.64 2.65
N SER A 141 -0.07 -25.37 2.86
CA SER A 141 -1.16 -25.44 1.91
C SER A 141 -1.71 -24.04 1.64
N ASN A 142 -1.85 -23.70 0.35
CA ASN A 142 -2.65 -22.63 -0.23
C ASN A 142 -2.95 -21.45 0.70
N ALA A 143 -2.13 -20.40 0.62
CA ALA A 143 -2.48 -19.16 1.28
C ALA A 143 -3.75 -18.59 0.65
N THR A 144 -4.70 -18.28 1.52
CA THR A 144 -6.04 -17.78 1.19
C THR A 144 -6.08 -16.30 1.55
N LEU A 145 -6.44 -15.42 0.62
CA LEU A 145 -6.67 -14.00 0.90
C LEU A 145 -8.14 -13.68 0.66
N LYS A 146 -8.85 -13.23 1.71
CA LYS A 146 -10.26 -12.83 1.61
C LYS A 146 -10.39 -11.39 1.11
N ILE A 147 -11.55 -11.06 0.51
CA ILE A 147 -11.79 -9.72 -0.03
C ILE A 147 -11.72 -8.62 1.02
N ASP A 148 -12.32 -8.85 2.19
CA ASP A 148 -12.38 -7.84 3.24
C ASP A 148 -10.99 -7.56 3.80
N GLU A 149 -10.17 -8.60 3.95
CA GLU A 149 -8.76 -8.45 4.34
C GLU A 149 -8.00 -7.61 3.30
N LEU A 150 -8.21 -7.86 2.00
CA LEU A 150 -7.55 -7.08 0.95
C LEU A 150 -8.02 -5.62 0.90
N ARG A 151 -9.33 -5.38 1.09
CA ARG A 151 -9.91 -4.03 1.18
C ARG A 151 -9.37 -3.26 2.38
N ASP A 152 -9.26 -3.92 3.54
CA ASP A 152 -8.66 -3.34 4.74
C ASP A 152 -7.20 -2.93 4.50
N GLN A 153 -6.43 -3.75 3.77
CA GLN A 153 -5.05 -3.39 3.41
C GLN A 153 -5.00 -2.23 2.40
N CYS A 154 -5.94 -2.15 1.46
CA CYS A 154 -6.04 -1.00 0.54
C CYS A 154 -6.29 0.29 1.32
N LEU A 155 -7.23 0.28 2.27
CA LEU A 155 -7.53 1.43 3.12
C LEU A 155 -6.32 1.78 3.99
N LYS A 156 -5.66 0.79 4.57
CA LYS A 156 -4.45 0.98 5.38
C LYS A 156 -3.33 1.65 4.57
N LEU A 157 -3.12 1.26 3.30
CA LEU A 157 -2.16 1.92 2.41
C LEU A 157 -2.53 3.40 2.17
N MET A 158 -3.81 3.74 2.03
CA MET A 158 -4.22 5.14 1.87
C MET A 158 -4.02 5.96 3.14
N ARG A 159 -4.22 5.37 4.31
CA ARG A 159 -3.92 6.03 5.60
C ARG A 159 -2.43 6.23 5.80
N ILE A 160 -1.61 5.26 5.38
CA ILE A 160 -0.14 5.40 5.31
C ILE A 160 0.24 6.55 4.36
N LEU A 161 -0.32 6.58 3.15
CA LEU A 161 -0.04 7.62 2.15
C LEU A 161 -0.34 9.02 2.73
N GLN A 162 -1.51 9.16 3.33
CA GLN A 162 -1.94 10.40 3.97
C GLN A 162 -1.00 10.81 5.11
N ALA A 163 -0.68 9.89 6.02
CA ALA A 163 0.22 10.14 7.13
C ALA A 163 1.64 10.53 6.65
N ILE A 164 2.17 9.88 5.61
CA ILE A 164 3.45 10.27 5.00
C ILE A 164 3.37 11.67 4.40
N SER A 165 2.31 11.97 3.66
CA SER A 165 2.14 13.29 3.02
C SER A 165 2.03 14.41 4.06
N MET A 166 1.23 14.23 5.11
CA MET A 166 1.01 15.23 6.15
C MET A 166 2.27 15.46 6.99
N ASN A 167 2.86 14.39 7.53
CA ASN A 167 4.10 14.52 8.29
C ASN A 167 5.25 15.01 7.41
N GLY A 168 5.33 14.55 6.16
CA GLY A 168 6.34 14.97 5.19
C GLY A 168 6.31 16.47 4.90
N GLN A 169 5.13 17.11 4.85
CA GLN A 169 5.03 18.57 4.73
C GLN A 169 5.64 19.30 5.93
N ILE A 170 5.46 18.77 7.14
CA ILE A 170 6.04 19.32 8.37
C ILE A 170 7.57 19.17 8.35
N ILE A 171 8.05 17.95 8.04
CA ILE A 171 9.49 17.66 7.94
C ILE A 171 10.18 18.54 6.90
N ARG A 172 9.52 18.80 5.76
CA ARG A 172 10.04 19.66 4.69
C ARG A 172 9.92 21.16 5.01
N GLY A 173 9.28 21.53 6.11
CA GLY A 173 9.04 22.93 6.49
C GLY A 173 8.03 23.67 5.61
N ILE A 174 7.19 22.94 4.86
CA ILE A 174 6.18 23.53 3.96
C ILE A 174 4.99 24.08 4.77
N ARG A 175 4.57 23.33 5.79
CA ARG A 175 3.49 23.71 6.71
C ARG A 175 3.83 23.29 8.13
N THR A 176 3.30 24.01 9.11
CA THR A 176 3.32 23.55 10.50
C THR A 176 2.15 22.60 10.78
N ARG A 177 2.26 21.79 11.84
CA ARG A 177 1.18 20.91 12.28
C ARG A 177 -0.12 21.67 12.55
N ALA A 178 -0.03 22.84 13.17
CA ALA A 178 -1.18 23.71 13.45
C ALA A 178 -1.88 24.18 12.16
N GLN A 179 -1.13 24.56 11.12
CA GLN A 179 -1.72 24.95 9.83
C GLN A 179 -2.47 23.78 9.17
N ILE A 180 -1.92 22.57 9.24
CA ILE A 180 -2.59 21.37 8.70
C ILE A 180 -3.88 21.09 9.46
N LEU A 181 -3.86 21.17 10.79
CA LEU A 181 -5.05 20.96 11.62
C LEU A 181 -6.15 21.99 11.36
N GLU A 182 -5.78 23.24 11.11
CA GLU A 182 -6.75 24.30 10.77
C GLU A 182 -7.44 24.02 9.42
N ILE A 183 -6.66 23.57 8.42
CA ILE A 183 -7.21 23.20 7.10
C ILE A 183 -8.14 21.98 7.20
N HIS A 184 -7.82 21.04 8.10
CA HIS A 184 -8.53 19.77 8.27
C HIS A 184 -9.35 19.71 9.56
N LYS A 185 -10.01 20.81 9.94
CA LYS A 185 -10.74 20.96 11.22
C LYS A 185 -11.77 19.86 11.53
N ASP A 186 -12.34 19.23 10.50
CA ASP A 186 -13.36 18.19 10.64
C ASP A 186 -12.78 16.76 10.74
N THR A 187 -11.45 16.63 10.70
CA THR A 187 -10.75 15.34 10.77
C THR A 187 -9.86 15.28 12.01
N SER A 188 -9.94 14.20 12.78
CA SER A 188 -9.12 14.07 13.98
C SER A 188 -7.61 13.97 13.64
N PRO A 189 -6.72 14.50 14.49
CA PRO A 189 -5.27 14.43 14.27
C PRO A 189 -4.77 12.99 14.03
N GLU A 190 -5.31 12.00 14.73
CA GLU A 190 -4.90 10.60 14.60
C GLU A 190 -5.18 10.07 13.19
N LYS A 191 -6.31 10.45 12.59
CA LYS A 191 -6.66 10.06 11.22
C LYS A 191 -5.81 10.77 10.15
N LEU A 192 -5.21 11.91 10.49
CA LEU A 192 -4.39 12.70 9.57
C LEU A 192 -2.93 12.25 9.57
N PHE A 193 -2.38 11.99 10.76
CA PHE A 193 -0.94 11.82 10.94
C PHE A 193 -0.53 10.37 11.21
N ARG A 194 -1.48 9.44 11.38
CA ARG A 194 -1.20 8.02 11.66
C ARG A 194 -2.02 7.07 10.78
N PRO A 195 -1.46 5.89 10.45
CA PRO A 195 -2.14 4.86 9.66
C PRO A 195 -3.27 4.15 10.41
#